data_AF-A0AAV5WD33-F1
#
_entry.id   AF-A0AAV5WD33-F1
#
_cell.length_a   1.000
_cell.length_b   1.000
_cell.length_c   1.000
_cell.angle_alpha   90.00
_cell.angle_beta   90.00
_cell.angle_gamma   90.00
#
_symmetry.space_group_name_H-M   'P 1'
#
loop_
_entity.id
_entity.type
_entity.pdbx_description
1 polymer ?
#
loop_
_entity_poly.entity_id
_entity_poly.type
_entity_poly.pdbx_seq_one_letter_code
_entity_poly.pdbx_strand_id
1 'polypeptide(L)'
;MRRFLMHFLSLLLSLNMISNVIGITPKELYKYAGPIAATETLVEYLYTDYPSMGPYDKIEAMEFTKELIDLFSKSSEDQNEVLAGFPSKYKVLPGKIKELRKIVKKEFAALSTEDREFLKTESTYLLYFLTVNPVIRLTEKRKKECEKKGLNDEEIDEEK
;
A
#
# COMPACT_ATOMS: atom_id res chain seq x y z
N MET A 1 7.27 -14.55 12.76
CA MET A 1 6.71 -13.24 13.14
C MET A 1 7.74 -12.13 13.35
N ARG A 2 8.87 -12.34 14.07
CA ARG A 2 9.86 -11.25 14.32
C ARG A 2 10.53 -10.63 13.08
N ARG A 3 10.76 -11.39 12.00
CA ARG A 3 11.36 -10.88 10.75
C ARG A 3 10.44 -9.97 9.93
N PHE A 4 9.13 -10.26 9.95
CA PHE A 4 8.10 -9.41 9.32
C PHE A 4 8.08 -8.03 9.97
N LEU A 5 8.15 -8.00 11.31
CA LEU A 5 8.16 -6.76 12.09
C LEU A 5 9.37 -5.86 11.77
N MET A 6 10.56 -6.45 11.57
CA MET A 6 11.78 -5.67 11.29
C MET A 6 11.84 -5.07 9.89
N HIS A 7 11.33 -5.75 8.85
CA HIS A 7 11.26 -5.16 7.50
C HIS A 7 10.12 -4.14 7.39
N PHE A 8 9.03 -4.34 8.13
CA PHE A 8 8.00 -3.32 8.34
C PHE A 8 8.56 -2.08 9.07
N LEU A 9 9.55 -2.26 9.96
CA LEU A 9 10.30 -1.19 10.63
C LEU A 9 11.23 -0.39 9.68
N SER A 10 11.69 -0.99 8.58
CA SER A 10 12.41 -0.27 7.51
C SER A 10 11.44 0.58 6.68
N LEU A 11 10.25 0.03 6.37
CA LEU A 11 9.10 0.77 5.82
C LEU A 11 8.64 1.91 6.76
N LEU A 12 8.79 1.74 8.07
CA LEU A 12 8.47 2.75 9.08
C LEU A 12 9.43 3.95 9.07
N LEU A 13 10.69 3.76 8.68
CA LEU A 13 11.65 4.86 8.58
C LEU A 13 11.31 5.77 7.39
N SER A 14 10.81 5.21 6.28
CA SER A 14 10.22 5.99 5.20
C SER A 14 8.86 6.61 5.59
N LEU A 15 8.05 5.94 6.41
CA LEU A 15 6.81 6.50 6.96
C LEU A 15 7.03 7.64 7.98
N ASN A 16 8.12 7.65 8.75
CA ASN A 16 8.48 8.77 9.64
C ASN A 16 8.85 10.05 8.88
N MET A 17 9.36 9.95 7.65
CA MET A 17 9.54 11.12 6.79
C MET A 17 8.21 11.64 6.23
N ILE A 18 7.20 10.77 6.14
CA ILE A 18 5.89 11.05 5.55
C ILE A 18 4.87 11.49 6.61
N SER A 19 5.02 11.09 7.89
CA SER A 19 4.13 11.51 8.99
C SER A 19 4.13 13.02 9.21
N ASN A 20 5.25 13.69 8.92
CA ASN A 20 5.36 15.15 8.94
C ASN A 20 4.59 15.84 7.81
N VAL A 21 4.20 15.12 6.75
CA VAL A 21 3.49 15.67 5.58
C VAL A 21 1.98 15.37 5.64
N ILE A 22 1.59 14.20 6.14
CA ILE A 22 0.17 13.76 6.15
C ILE A 22 -0.51 14.03 7.51
N GLY A 23 0.24 14.37 8.55
CA GLY A 23 -0.31 14.59 9.90
C GLY A 23 -0.87 13.31 10.54
N ILE A 24 -0.50 12.13 10.02
CA ILE A 24 -0.85 10.82 10.59
C ILE A 24 0.41 10.21 11.18
N THR A 25 0.40 9.97 12.48
CA THR A 25 1.50 9.34 13.19
C THR A 25 1.58 7.84 12.84
N PRO A 26 2.78 7.22 12.88
CA PRO A 26 2.91 5.76 12.77
C PRO A 26 1.99 5.01 13.74
N LYS A 27 1.76 5.55 14.94
CA LYS A 27 0.86 4.98 15.95
C LYS A 27 -0.62 4.99 15.50
N GLU A 28 -1.06 6.02 14.78
CA GLU A 28 -2.40 6.06 14.16
C GLU A 28 -2.51 5.10 12.97
N LEU A 29 -1.46 4.98 12.14
CA LEU A 29 -1.42 3.97 11.06
C LEU A 29 -1.63 2.54 11.61
N TYR A 30 -1.07 2.24 12.79
CA TYR A 30 -1.31 0.96 13.50
C TYR A 30 -2.68 0.84 14.17
N LYS A 31 -3.32 1.96 14.52
CA LYS A 31 -4.67 1.95 15.11
C LYS A 31 -5.70 1.49 14.08
N TYR A 32 -5.50 1.80 12.80
CA TYR A 32 -6.51 1.64 11.74
C TYR A 32 -6.19 0.61 10.65
N ALA A 33 -4.98 0.04 10.57
CA ALA A 33 -4.63 -0.83 9.45
C ALA A 33 -3.76 -2.02 9.83
N GLY A 34 -4.36 -3.21 9.87
CA GLY A 34 -3.59 -4.46 9.80
C GLY A 34 -2.97 -4.63 8.41
N PRO A 35 -1.80 -5.27 8.27
CA PRO A 35 -1.12 -5.42 6.98
C PRO A 35 -1.95 -6.16 5.92
N ILE A 36 -2.81 -7.09 6.37
CA ILE A 36 -3.76 -7.79 5.50
C ILE A 36 -4.83 -6.81 4.99
N ALA A 37 -5.50 -6.09 5.89
CA ALA A 37 -6.54 -5.13 5.53
C ALA A 37 -6.01 -3.99 4.63
N ALA A 38 -4.77 -3.53 4.85
CA ALA A 38 -4.12 -2.56 3.98
C ALA A 38 -3.88 -3.14 2.57
N THR A 39 -3.48 -4.40 2.46
CA THR A 39 -3.28 -5.07 1.17
C THR A 39 -4.60 -5.32 0.45
N GLU A 40 -5.65 -5.72 1.16
CA GLU A 40 -7.00 -5.87 0.60
C GLU A 40 -7.53 -4.52 0.10
N THR A 41 -7.33 -3.46 0.87
CA THR A 41 -7.70 -2.09 0.47
C THR A 41 -6.93 -1.64 -0.76
N LEU A 42 -5.63 -1.97 -0.86
CA LEU A 42 -4.83 -1.72 -2.06
C LEU A 42 -5.45 -2.40 -3.28
N VAL A 43 -5.79 -3.68 -3.17
CA VAL A 43 -6.34 -4.46 -4.28
C VAL A 43 -7.72 -3.95 -4.69
N GLU A 44 -8.60 -3.63 -3.74
CA GLU A 44 -9.90 -3.00 -3.99
C GLU A 44 -9.74 -1.68 -4.75
N TYR A 45 -8.82 -0.83 -4.29
CA TYR A 45 -8.50 0.45 -4.91
C TYR A 45 -7.95 0.28 -6.33
N LEU A 46 -7.00 -0.63 -6.52
CA LEU A 46 -6.40 -0.89 -7.82
C LEU A 46 -7.45 -1.23 -8.86
N TYR A 47 -8.44 -2.03 -8.48
CA TYR A 47 -9.49 -2.47 -9.39
C TYR A 47 -10.59 -1.43 -9.61
N THR A 48 -10.82 -0.56 -8.63
CA THR A 48 -11.81 0.51 -8.72
C THR A 48 -11.30 1.67 -9.56
N ASP A 49 -10.09 2.15 -9.26
CA ASP A 49 -9.55 3.38 -9.83
C ASP A 49 -8.79 3.12 -11.13
N TYR A 50 -8.31 1.88 -11.34
CA TYR A 50 -7.67 1.45 -12.58
C TYR A 50 -8.35 0.20 -13.12
N PRO A 51 -9.48 0.33 -13.84
CA PRO A 51 -10.20 -0.83 -14.38
C PRO A 51 -9.34 -1.75 -15.26
N SER A 52 -8.27 -1.24 -15.87
CA SER A 52 -7.27 -2.05 -16.60
C SER A 52 -6.48 -3.03 -15.72
N MET A 53 -6.44 -2.79 -14.41
CA MET A 53 -5.88 -3.68 -13.40
C MET A 53 -6.87 -4.74 -12.94
N GLY A 54 -8.17 -4.56 -13.22
CA GLY A 54 -9.26 -5.39 -12.72
C GLY A 54 -8.95 -6.89 -12.83
N PRO A 55 -9.44 -7.68 -11.87
CA PRO A 55 -9.24 -9.11 -11.94
C PRO A 55 -10.16 -9.67 -13.02
N TYR A 56 -9.70 -10.64 -13.78
CA TYR A 56 -10.54 -11.38 -14.72
C TYR A 56 -11.57 -12.22 -13.95
N ASP A 57 -11.26 -12.65 -12.72
CA ASP A 57 -12.17 -13.34 -11.81
C ASP A 57 -11.80 -13.20 -10.30
N LYS A 58 -12.66 -13.70 -9.41
CA LYS A 58 -12.40 -13.69 -7.96
C LYS A 58 -11.15 -14.46 -7.55
N ILE A 59 -10.77 -15.50 -8.29
CA ILE A 59 -9.62 -16.35 -7.97
C ILE A 59 -8.33 -15.58 -8.19
N GLU A 60 -8.21 -14.88 -9.31
CA GLU A 60 -7.08 -14.00 -9.61
C GLU A 60 -6.96 -12.87 -8.59
N ALA A 61 -8.09 -12.26 -8.18
CA ALA A 61 -8.08 -11.25 -7.12
C ALA A 61 -7.49 -11.79 -5.81
N MET A 62 -7.95 -12.98 -5.38
CA MET A 62 -7.43 -13.63 -4.18
C MET A 62 -5.95 -14.00 -4.31
N GLU A 63 -5.53 -14.50 -5.47
CA GLU A 63 -4.14 -14.89 -5.71
C GLU A 63 -3.22 -13.65 -5.70
N PHE A 64 -3.62 -12.57 -6.36
CA PHE A 64 -2.88 -11.32 -6.34
C PHE A 64 -2.69 -10.77 -4.92
N THR A 65 -3.76 -10.76 -4.11
CA THR A 65 -3.67 -10.37 -2.69
C THR A 65 -2.69 -11.25 -1.92
N LYS A 66 -2.74 -12.57 -2.08
CA LYS A 66 -1.81 -13.51 -1.42
C LYS A 66 -0.36 -13.26 -1.83
N GLU A 67 -0.12 -13.05 -3.11
CA GLU A 67 1.23 -12.80 -3.64
C GLU A 67 1.80 -11.47 -3.13
N LEU A 68 0.97 -10.43 -3.03
CA LEU A 68 1.36 -9.17 -2.38
C LEU A 68 1.71 -9.35 -0.90
N ILE A 69 0.88 -10.09 -0.14
CA ILE A 69 1.17 -10.39 1.28
C ILE A 69 2.48 -11.17 1.40
N ASP A 70 2.71 -12.19 0.57
CA ASP A 70 3.97 -12.93 0.56
C ASP A 70 5.16 -12.04 0.20
N LEU A 71 5.02 -11.16 -0.79
CA LEU A 71 6.07 -10.22 -1.20
C LEU A 71 6.45 -9.28 -0.05
N PHE A 72 5.46 -8.66 0.60
CA PHE A 72 5.71 -7.75 1.73
C PHE A 72 6.28 -8.47 2.97
N SER A 73 6.21 -9.80 3.00
CA SER A 73 6.88 -10.61 4.03
C SER A 73 8.36 -10.89 3.76
N LYS A 74 8.86 -10.60 2.55
CA LYS A 74 10.25 -10.84 2.13
C LYS A 74 11.19 -9.73 2.57
N SER A 75 12.49 -9.95 2.37
CA SER A 75 13.52 -8.93 2.55
C SER A 75 13.32 -7.77 1.57
N SER A 76 13.89 -6.61 1.88
CA SER A 76 13.86 -5.46 0.96
C SER A 76 14.56 -5.75 -0.37
N GLU A 77 15.57 -6.62 -0.38
CA GLU A 77 16.27 -7.07 -1.59
C GLU A 77 15.33 -7.85 -2.51
N ASP A 78 14.67 -8.89 -1.98
CA ASP A 78 13.69 -9.70 -2.71
C ASP A 78 12.54 -8.83 -3.24
N GLN A 79 12.06 -7.90 -2.41
CA GLN A 79 11.02 -6.95 -2.80
C GLN A 79 11.46 -6.09 -3.98
N ASN A 80 12.66 -5.53 -3.92
CA ASN A 80 13.20 -4.69 -4.99
C ASN A 80 13.39 -5.47 -6.28
N GLU A 81 13.85 -6.71 -6.25
CA GLU A 81 14.00 -7.56 -7.44
C GLU A 81 12.65 -7.81 -8.11
N VAL A 82 11.65 -8.26 -7.35
CA VAL A 82 10.31 -8.54 -7.86
C VAL A 82 9.67 -7.27 -8.42
N LEU A 83 9.75 -6.17 -7.67
CA LEU A 83 9.21 -4.88 -8.10
C LEU A 83 9.97 -4.30 -9.29
N ALA A 84 11.27 -4.61 -9.44
CA ALA A 84 12.10 -4.29 -10.60
C ALA A 84 11.69 -5.06 -11.87
N GLY A 85 10.92 -6.13 -11.72
CA GLY A 85 10.45 -7.00 -12.80
C GLY A 85 11.36 -8.19 -13.07
N PHE A 86 12.23 -8.55 -12.13
CA PHE A 86 13.02 -9.77 -12.24
C PHE A 86 12.11 -11.01 -12.20
N PRO A 87 12.49 -12.11 -12.86
CA PRO A 87 11.75 -13.36 -12.81
C PRO A 87 11.49 -13.79 -11.35
N SER A 88 10.25 -14.14 -11.05
CA SER A 88 9.85 -14.56 -9.71
C SER A 88 8.91 -15.75 -9.76
N LYS A 89 8.70 -16.38 -8.60
CA LYS A 89 7.76 -17.52 -8.45
C LYS A 89 6.28 -17.12 -8.54
N TYR A 90 6.00 -15.82 -8.58
CA TYR A 90 4.63 -15.30 -8.56
C TYR A 90 3.98 -15.42 -9.94
N LYS A 91 2.72 -15.84 -9.95
CA LYS A 91 1.94 -16.09 -11.15
C LYS A 91 1.25 -14.83 -11.66
N VAL A 92 0.62 -14.06 -10.76
CA VAL A 92 -0.24 -12.91 -11.11
C VAL A 92 0.51 -11.60 -10.95
N LEU A 93 1.29 -11.48 -9.87
CA LEU A 93 2.00 -10.28 -9.45
C LEU A 93 2.89 -9.68 -10.55
N PRO A 94 3.70 -10.42 -11.32
CA PRO A 94 4.56 -9.80 -12.34
C PRO A 94 3.77 -9.06 -13.42
N GLY A 95 2.64 -9.63 -13.85
CA GLY A 95 1.74 -8.99 -14.81
C GLY A 95 1.12 -7.71 -14.25
N LYS A 96 0.63 -7.76 -13.01
CA LYS A 96 0.05 -6.59 -12.33
C LYS A 96 1.09 -5.51 -12.03
N ILE A 97 2.32 -5.85 -11.63
CA ILE A 97 3.42 -4.90 -11.44
C ILE A 97 3.78 -4.19 -12.75
N LYS A 98 3.76 -4.90 -13.88
CA LYS A 98 4.01 -4.28 -15.19
C LYS A 98 2.95 -3.24 -15.54
N GLU A 99 1.68 -3.51 -15.28
CA GLU A 99 0.60 -2.53 -15.50
C GLU A 99 0.67 -1.37 -14.50
N LEU A 100 0.95 -1.67 -13.22
CA LEU A 100 1.19 -0.66 -12.18
C LEU A 100 2.30 0.32 -12.53
N ARG A 101 3.41 -0.15 -13.11
CA ARG A 101 4.49 0.72 -13.56
C ARG A 101 4.03 1.70 -14.64
N LYS A 102 3.12 1.31 -15.54
CA LYS A 102 2.55 2.22 -16.55
C LYS A 102 1.67 3.29 -15.91
N ILE A 103 0.90 2.90 -14.88
CA ILE A 103 0.06 3.82 -14.10
C ILE A 103 0.95 4.80 -13.36
N VAL A 104 1.89 4.29 -12.55
CA VAL A 104 2.85 5.07 -11.77
C VAL A 104 3.62 6.04 -12.65
N LYS A 105 4.08 5.63 -13.83
CA LYS A 105 4.76 6.55 -14.75
C LYS A 105 3.89 7.74 -15.15
N LYS A 106 2.61 7.50 -15.45
CA LYS A 106 1.67 8.58 -15.83
C LYS A 106 1.36 9.48 -14.63
N GLU A 107 1.09 8.89 -13.48
CA GLU A 107 0.75 9.64 -12.27
C GLU A 107 1.94 10.43 -11.74
N PHE A 108 3.12 9.82 -11.69
CA PHE A 108 4.36 10.49 -11.28
C PHE A 108 4.66 11.70 -12.16
N ALA A 109 4.41 11.61 -13.47
CA ALA A 109 4.57 12.74 -14.38
C ALA A 109 3.56 13.88 -14.12
N ALA A 110 2.38 13.55 -13.57
CA ALA A 110 1.31 14.49 -13.24
C ALA A 110 1.43 15.10 -11.84
N LEU A 111 2.34 14.59 -10.99
CA LEU A 111 2.61 15.15 -9.67
C LEU A 111 3.15 16.58 -9.73
N SER A 112 2.94 17.33 -8.65
CA SER A 112 3.55 18.65 -8.48
C SER A 112 5.08 18.56 -8.49
N THR A 113 5.77 19.68 -8.73
CA THR A 113 7.24 19.71 -8.68
C THR A 113 7.76 19.34 -7.28
N GLU A 114 7.12 19.86 -6.23
CA GLU A 114 7.46 19.57 -4.84
C GLU A 114 7.32 18.07 -4.52
N ASP A 115 6.20 17.44 -4.90
CA ASP A 115 5.98 16.01 -4.68
C ASP A 115 6.98 15.14 -5.44
N ARG A 116 7.32 15.53 -6.68
CA ARG A 116 8.34 14.81 -7.49
C ARG A 116 9.73 14.95 -6.89
N GLU A 117 10.10 16.12 -6.37
CA GLU A 117 11.38 16.34 -5.68
C GLU A 117 11.47 15.52 -4.39
N PHE A 118 10.36 15.44 -3.64
CA PHE A 118 10.27 14.62 -2.44
C PHE A 118 10.42 13.12 -2.75
N LEU A 119 9.67 12.61 -3.74
CA LEU A 119 9.66 11.20 -4.10
C LEU A 119 10.87 10.77 -4.95
N LYS A 120 11.50 11.71 -5.66
CA LYS A 120 12.70 11.57 -6.52
C LYS A 120 12.53 10.68 -7.75
N THR A 121 11.89 9.53 -7.64
CA THR A 121 11.81 8.53 -8.72
C THR A 121 10.45 7.85 -8.81
N GLU A 122 10.12 7.36 -10.01
CA GLU A 122 8.96 6.50 -10.26
C GLU A 122 8.96 5.24 -9.37
N SER A 123 10.13 4.64 -9.13
CA SER A 123 10.27 3.45 -8.27
C SER A 123 9.91 3.75 -6.80
N THR A 124 10.34 4.90 -6.29
CA THR A 124 9.99 5.35 -4.94
C THR A 124 8.50 5.68 -4.85
N TYR A 125 7.93 6.26 -5.89
CA TYR A 125 6.48 6.49 -5.96
C TYR A 125 5.68 5.19 -6.03
N LEU A 126 6.14 4.18 -6.78
CA LEU A 126 5.53 2.85 -6.79
C LEU A 126 5.54 2.21 -5.40
N LEU A 127 6.65 2.33 -4.66
CA LEU A 127 6.72 1.85 -3.28
C LEU A 127 5.74 2.58 -2.38
N TYR A 128 5.70 3.91 -2.43
CA TYR A 128 4.71 4.72 -1.70
C TYR A 128 3.28 4.30 -2.02
N PHE A 129 2.97 4.13 -3.30
CA PHE A 129 1.67 3.74 -3.80
C PHE A 129 1.25 2.35 -3.30
N LEU A 130 2.18 1.40 -3.23
CA LEU A 130 1.91 0.03 -2.79
C LEU A 130 1.84 -0.12 -1.26
N THR A 131 2.47 0.78 -0.51
CA THR A 131 2.70 0.56 0.93
C THR A 131 2.07 1.62 1.82
N VAL A 132 2.04 2.87 1.39
CA VAL A 132 1.58 4.00 2.20
C VAL A 132 0.17 4.44 1.81
N ASN A 133 -0.08 4.64 0.52
CA ASN A 133 -1.39 5.02 -0.03
C ASN A 133 -2.55 4.14 0.48
N PRO A 134 -2.42 2.80 0.53
CA PRO A 134 -3.51 1.94 1.01
C PRO A 134 -3.81 2.14 2.49
N VAL A 135 -2.79 2.46 3.28
CA VAL A 135 -2.92 2.66 4.73
C VAL A 135 -3.59 4.00 5.03
N ILE A 136 -3.22 5.06 4.29
CA ILE A 136 -3.91 6.36 4.34
C ILE A 136 -5.39 6.16 4.01
N ARG A 137 -5.68 5.52 2.88
CA ARG A 137 -7.06 5.30 2.42
C ARG A 137 -7.89 4.46 3.39
N LEU A 138 -7.30 3.39 3.94
CA LEU A 138 -7.98 2.59 4.96
C LEU A 138 -8.29 3.40 6.21
N THR A 139 -7.36 4.26 6.63
CA THR A 139 -7.55 5.17 7.77
C THR A 139 -8.68 6.16 7.51
N GLU A 140 -8.69 6.79 6.32
CA GLU A 140 -9.76 7.71 5.92
C GLU A 140 -11.13 7.01 5.81
N LYS A 141 -11.16 5.79 5.27
CA LYS A 141 -12.37 4.97 5.17
C LYS A 141 -12.96 4.69 6.55
N ARG A 142 -12.12 4.21 7.49
CA ARG A 142 -12.54 3.93 8.86
C ARG A 142 -13.00 5.19 9.59
N LYS A 143 -12.28 6.31 9.46
CA LYS A 143 -12.69 7.59 10.06
C LYS A 143 -14.09 8.00 9.60
N LYS A 144 -14.36 7.94 8.28
CA LYS A 144 -15.68 8.24 7.71
C LYS A 144 -16.76 7.26 8.20
N GLU A 145 -16.44 5.99 8.39
CA GLU A 145 -17.38 4.99 8.93
C GLU A 145 -17.72 5.29 10.40
N CYS A 146 -16.74 5.66 11.21
CA CYS A 146 -16.95 6.03 12.62
C CYS A 146 -17.75 7.34 12.76
N GLU A 147 -17.43 8.36 11.97
CA GLU A 147 -18.20 9.61 11.90
C GLU A 147 -19.68 9.34 11.54
N LYS A 148 -19.94 8.44 10.59
CA LYS A 148 -21.32 8.03 10.23
C LYS A 148 -22.04 7.31 11.36
N LYS A 149 -21.32 6.55 12.17
CA LYS A 149 -21.86 5.86 13.35
C LYS A 149 -21.98 6.78 14.58
N GLY A 150 -21.45 8.00 14.53
CA GLY A 150 -21.43 8.93 15.66
C GLY A 150 -20.47 8.53 16.78
N LEU A 151 -19.49 7.67 16.49
CA LEU A 151 -18.54 7.15 17.48
C LEU A 151 -17.45 8.18 17.80
N ASN A 152 -17.08 8.26 19.08
CA ASN A 152 -15.93 9.05 19.53
C ASN A 152 -14.62 8.24 19.45
N ASP A 153 -13.47 8.91 19.60
CA ASP A 153 -12.13 8.30 19.42
C ASP A 153 -11.81 7.14 20.37
N GLU A 154 -12.48 7.06 21.54
CA GLU A 154 -12.34 5.99 22.54
C GLU A 154 -13.13 4.74 22.12
N GLU A 155 -14.36 4.92 21.61
CA GLU A 155 -15.22 3.82 21.13
C GLU A 155 -14.62 3.12 19.88
N ILE A 156 -13.83 3.86 19.09
CA ILE A 156 -13.05 3.33 17.97
C ILE A 156 -11.93 2.39 18.43
N ASP A 157 -11.35 2.64 19.62
CA ASP A 157 -10.32 1.76 20.18
C ASP A 157 -10.90 0.47 20.77
N GLU A 158 -12.17 0.48 21.18
CA GLU A 158 -12.87 -0.66 21.81
C GLU A 158 -13.55 -1.62 20.81
N GLU A 159 -13.84 -1.22 19.56
CA GLU A 159 -14.43 -2.10 18.51
C GLU A 159 -13.45 -3.18 17.96
N LYS A 160 -12.29 -3.39 18.60
CA LYS A 160 -11.25 -4.36 18.20
C LYS A 160 -11.38 -5.71 18.91
#